data_AF-A0A817R5S4-F1
#
_entry.id   AF-A0A817R5S4-F1
#
_cell.length_a   1.000
_cell.length_b   1.000
_cell.length_c   1.000
_cell.angle_alpha   90.00
_cell.angle_beta   90.00
_cell.angle_gamma   90.00
#
_symmetry.space_group_name_H-M   'P 1'
#
loop_
_entity.id
_entity.type
_entity.pdbx_description
1 polymer ?
#
loop_
_entity_poly.entity_id
_entity_poly.type
_entity_poly.pdbx_seq_one_letter_code
_entity_poly.pdbx_strand_id
1 'polypeptide(L)'
;IIILHSLLTGSYAQRDQKDPQTAMNLGLRMEEIIYNLADTHLFFNDLEECDQVHIDDTSSDDNGQELNNYNFSTDGFNSPSSNVNTTVRGGVDWMRKLAFRYRRIKDIYNNYRTDIQSLLGQQKYEELLQLRLDIETFTGSWFTLASKALNIIKQSSNVLLYY
;
A
#
# COMPACT_ATOMS: atom_id res chain seq x y z
N ILE A 1 5.50 -9.21 -5.09
CA ILE A 1 6.97 -9.28 -5.31
C ILE A 1 7.29 -8.36 -6.47
N ILE A 2 8.10 -7.32 -6.26
CA ILE A 2 8.40 -6.28 -7.26
C ILE A 2 9.88 -5.89 -7.22
N ILE A 3 10.37 -5.32 -8.32
CA ILE A 3 11.70 -4.70 -8.41
C ILE A 3 11.49 -3.19 -8.34
N LEU A 4 11.51 -2.62 -7.14
CA LEU A 4 11.39 -1.17 -6.94
C LEU A 4 12.67 -0.58 -6.34
N HIS A 5 13.07 -1.04 -5.16
CA HIS A 5 14.26 -0.54 -4.48
C HIS A 5 15.55 -0.68 -5.31
N SER A 6 15.69 -1.79 -6.05
CA SER A 6 16.84 -2.00 -6.93
C SER A 6 16.80 -1.18 -8.24
N LEU A 7 15.64 -0.64 -8.63
CA LEU A 7 15.55 0.39 -9.67
C LEU A 7 16.04 1.73 -9.11
N LEU A 8 15.56 2.13 -7.93
CA LEU A 8 15.92 3.38 -7.27
C LEU A 8 17.42 3.47 -6.95
N THR A 9 18.01 2.38 -6.47
CA THR A 9 19.45 2.31 -6.15
C THR A 9 20.33 2.05 -7.38
N GLY A 10 19.75 1.79 -8.55
CA GLY A 10 20.48 1.44 -9.78
C GLY A 10 21.14 0.05 -9.76
N SER A 11 21.01 -0.71 -8.67
CA SER A 11 21.66 -2.02 -8.50
C SER A 11 21.13 -3.08 -9.48
N TYR A 12 19.86 -3.00 -9.88
CA TYR A 12 19.33 -3.83 -10.97
C TYR A 12 20.04 -3.50 -12.29
N ALA A 13 20.15 -2.21 -12.62
CA ALA A 13 20.75 -1.78 -13.88
C ALA A 13 22.22 -2.18 -13.99
N GLN A 14 22.97 -2.05 -12.90
CA GLN A 14 24.36 -2.49 -12.84
C GLN A 14 24.50 -4.00 -13.10
N ARG A 15 23.65 -4.82 -12.47
CA ARG A 15 23.69 -6.28 -12.59
C ARG A 15 23.30 -6.75 -13.98
N ASP A 16 22.22 -6.21 -14.52
CA ASP A 16 21.61 -6.63 -15.79
C ASP A 16 22.10 -5.79 -16.99
N GLN A 17 23.17 -5.00 -16.80
CA GLN A 17 23.82 -4.15 -17.82
C GLN A 17 22.83 -3.23 -18.55
N LYS A 18 21.92 -2.62 -17.79
CA LYS A 18 20.95 -1.63 -18.27
C LYS A 18 21.41 -0.20 -17.95
N ASP A 19 20.75 0.78 -18.54
CA ASP A 19 20.97 2.19 -18.22
C ASP A 19 20.48 2.53 -16.79
N PRO A 20 21.37 3.00 -15.89
CA PRO A 20 20.98 3.33 -14.51
C PRO A 20 20.01 4.51 -14.41
N GLN A 21 20.12 5.50 -15.31
CA GLN A 21 19.26 6.68 -15.28
C GLN A 21 17.81 6.32 -15.62
N THR A 22 17.62 5.46 -16.63
CA THR A 22 16.32 4.89 -16.97
C THR A 22 15.74 4.10 -15.81
N ALA A 23 16.53 3.26 -15.14
CA ALA A 23 16.06 2.51 -13.96
C ALA A 23 15.57 3.43 -12.84
N MET A 24 16.37 4.43 -12.48
CA MET A 24 16.03 5.38 -11.42
C MET A 24 14.75 6.16 -11.78
N ASN A 25 14.62 6.64 -13.01
CA ASN A 25 13.42 7.36 -13.47
C ASN A 25 12.15 6.50 -13.38
N LEU A 26 12.23 5.22 -13.76
CA LEU A 26 11.11 4.27 -13.63
C LEU A 26 10.77 4.02 -12.16
N GLY A 27 11.78 3.88 -11.30
CA GLY A 27 11.62 3.72 -9.86
C GLY A 27 10.91 4.92 -9.23
N LEU A 28 11.37 6.14 -9.52
CA LEU A 28 10.80 7.38 -8.99
C LEU A 28 9.35 7.59 -9.40
N ARG A 29 9.00 7.32 -10.67
CA ARG A 29 7.60 7.39 -11.14
C ARG A 29 6.69 6.40 -10.40
N MET A 30 7.19 5.20 -10.11
CA MET A 30 6.41 4.19 -9.38
C MET A 30 6.26 4.57 -7.91
N GLU A 31 7.34 5.07 -7.31
CA GLU A 31 7.37 5.59 -5.94
C GLU A 31 6.35 6.74 -5.76
N GLU A 32 6.30 7.68 -6.69
CA GLU A 32 5.31 8.78 -6.67
C GLU A 32 3.87 8.25 -6.67
N ILE A 33 3.55 7.27 -7.52
CA ILE A 33 2.21 6.67 -7.55
C ILE A 33 1.89 5.96 -6.23
N ILE A 34 2.86 5.24 -5.66
CA ILE A 34 2.70 4.52 -4.38
C ILE A 34 2.42 5.51 -3.24
N TYR A 35 3.25 6.56 -3.09
CA TYR A 35 3.06 7.56 -2.04
C TYR A 35 1.76 8.31 -2.23
N ASN A 36 1.44 8.73 -3.45
CA ASN A 36 0.20 9.43 -3.72
C ASN A 36 -1.04 8.58 -3.35
N LEU A 37 -1.04 7.29 -3.69
CA LEU A 37 -2.12 6.37 -3.31
C LEU A 37 -2.19 6.21 -1.79
N ALA A 38 -1.05 6.05 -1.12
CA ALA A 38 -0.99 5.86 0.32
C ALA A 38 -1.50 7.09 1.08
N ASP A 39 -1.05 8.28 0.69
CA ASP A 39 -1.50 9.55 1.26
C ASP A 39 -2.99 9.80 1.03
N THR A 40 -3.45 9.61 -0.20
CA THR A 40 -4.81 9.98 -0.60
C THR A 40 -5.85 9.02 -0.04
N HIS A 41 -5.53 7.73 0.06
CA HIS A 41 -6.53 6.70 0.33
C HIS A 41 -6.25 5.86 1.57
N LEU A 42 -5.00 5.77 2.03
CA LEU A 42 -4.59 4.82 3.07
C LEU A 42 -4.10 5.48 4.36
N PHE A 43 -4.45 6.74 4.59
CA PHE A 43 -4.16 7.45 5.83
C PHE A 43 -2.66 7.47 6.18
N PHE A 44 -1.76 7.48 5.19
CA PHE A 44 -0.33 7.35 5.42
C PHE A 44 0.21 8.38 6.43
N ASN A 45 -0.14 9.66 6.25
CA ASN A 45 0.24 10.73 7.19
C ASN A 45 -0.27 10.52 8.63
N ASP A 46 -1.42 9.87 8.79
CA ASP A 46 -1.96 9.58 10.12
C ASP A 46 -1.23 8.39 10.77
N LEU A 47 -0.82 7.41 9.95
CA LEU A 47 -0.37 6.09 10.40
C LEU A 47 1.15 5.89 10.40
N GLU A 48 1.93 6.76 9.76
CA GLU A 48 3.37 6.58 9.53
C GLU A 48 4.16 6.16 10.79
N GLU A 49 3.84 6.76 11.94
CA GLU A 49 4.57 6.51 13.20
C GLU A 49 3.89 5.49 14.13
N CYS A 50 2.73 4.99 13.73
CA CYS A 50 1.99 3.98 14.48
C CYS A 50 1.55 2.82 13.58
N ASP A 51 2.37 2.52 12.56
CA ASP A 51 2.09 1.41 11.65
C ASP A 51 2.08 0.06 12.39
N GLN A 52 1.23 -0.85 11.93
CA GLN A 52 0.96 -2.14 12.53
C GLN A 52 1.52 -3.25 11.66
N VAL A 53 1.90 -4.35 12.29
CA VAL A 53 2.46 -5.51 11.56
C VAL A 53 1.41 -6.17 10.69
N HIS A 54 0.15 -6.22 11.17
CA HIS A 54 -0.96 -6.82 10.45
C HIS A 54 -2.21 -5.93 10.49
N ILE A 55 -2.99 -5.98 9.40
CA ILE A 55 -4.23 -5.21 9.18
C ILE A 55 -5.31 -5.41 10.26
N ASP A 56 -5.23 -6.51 11.02
CA ASP A 56 -6.20 -6.90 12.04
C ASP A 56 -5.66 -6.75 13.48
N ASP A 57 -4.44 -6.25 13.69
CA ASP A 57 -3.81 -6.16 15.03
C ASP A 57 -4.56 -5.22 15.98
N THR A 58 -5.28 -4.23 15.44
CA THR A 58 -6.08 -3.27 16.21
C THR A 58 -7.58 -3.60 16.22
N SER A 59 -7.99 -4.74 15.64
CA SER A 59 -9.40 -5.06 15.43
C SER A 59 -10.20 -5.21 16.72
N SER A 60 -9.55 -5.54 17.85
CA SER A 60 -10.19 -5.67 19.16
C SER A 60 -10.71 -4.35 19.74
N ASP A 61 -10.15 -3.22 19.33
CA ASP A 61 -10.55 -1.88 19.78
C ASP A 61 -11.67 -1.28 18.92
N ASP A 62 -12.00 -1.94 17.81
CA ASP A 62 -13.09 -1.58 16.93
C ASP A 62 -14.44 -2.00 17.51
N ASN A 63 -15.44 -1.12 17.43
CA ASN A 63 -16.80 -1.38 17.90
C ASN A 63 -17.77 -1.81 16.79
N GLY A 64 -17.28 -1.98 15.55
CA GLY A 64 -18.07 -2.42 14.40
C GLY A 64 -19.00 -1.35 13.82
N GLN A 65 -18.89 -0.07 14.22
CA GLN A 65 -19.75 0.97 13.64
C GLN A 65 -19.51 1.13 12.13
N GLU A 66 -20.55 1.51 11.39
CA GLU A 66 -20.41 1.83 9.98
C GLU A 66 -19.52 3.05 9.77
N LEU A 67 -18.60 2.97 8.80
CA LEU A 67 -17.63 4.03 8.53
C LEU A 67 -17.98 4.89 7.29
N ASN A 68 -19.08 4.59 6.59
CA ASN A 68 -19.45 5.30 5.36
C ASN A 68 -19.67 6.81 5.57
N ASN A 69 -20.21 7.19 6.74
CA ASN A 69 -20.44 8.58 7.12
C ASN A 69 -19.44 9.09 8.18
N TYR A 70 -18.40 8.29 8.48
CA TYR A 70 -17.40 8.66 9.47
C TYR A 70 -16.40 9.65 8.87
N ASN A 71 -16.26 10.82 9.47
CA ASN A 71 -15.34 11.84 8.97
C ASN A 71 -13.98 11.76 9.67
N PHE A 72 -13.06 11.00 9.07
CA PHE A 72 -11.68 10.84 9.53
C PHE A 72 -10.90 12.15 9.61
N SER A 73 -11.22 13.15 8.78
CA SER A 73 -10.49 14.44 8.78
C SER A 73 -10.76 15.31 10.01
N THR A 74 -11.86 15.06 10.72
CA THR A 74 -12.29 15.86 11.88
C THR A 74 -12.45 15.02 13.15
N ASP A 75 -12.03 13.76 13.14
CA ASP A 75 -12.19 12.86 14.29
C ASP A 75 -11.20 13.13 15.44
N GLY A 76 -10.23 14.02 15.22
CA GLY A 76 -9.23 14.42 16.21
C GLY A 76 -8.17 13.34 16.47
N PHE A 77 -8.04 12.34 15.59
CA PHE A 77 -6.89 11.45 15.60
C PHE A 77 -5.61 12.23 15.33
N ASN A 78 -4.55 11.89 16.06
CA ASN A 78 -3.23 12.51 15.91
C ASN A 78 -2.16 11.43 16.07
N SER A 79 -1.15 11.48 15.21
CA SER A 79 0.03 10.61 15.30
C SER A 79 0.77 10.82 16.64
N PRO A 80 1.41 9.80 17.22
CA PRO A 80 2.08 9.88 18.52
C PRO A 80 3.16 10.97 18.66
N SER A 81 3.83 11.40 17.59
CA SER A 81 4.85 12.46 17.64
C SER A 81 4.32 13.89 17.61
N SER A 82 3.04 14.07 17.31
CA SER A 82 2.41 15.39 17.33
C SER A 82 2.53 15.99 18.73
N ASN A 83 3.42 16.98 18.90
CA ASN A 83 3.77 17.64 20.17
C ASN A 83 2.62 18.43 20.85
N VAL A 84 1.37 18.12 20.52
CA VAL A 84 0.19 18.73 21.11
C VAL A 84 -0.12 17.97 22.40
N ASN A 85 -0.01 18.66 23.54
CA ASN A 85 -0.32 18.16 24.88
C ASN A 85 -1.81 17.80 25.04
N THR A 86 -2.26 16.70 24.43
CA THR A 86 -3.57 16.11 24.69
C THR A 86 -3.39 14.84 25.53
N THR A 87 -4.08 14.80 26.66
CA THR A 87 -4.05 13.81 27.74
C THR A 87 -4.60 12.41 27.36
N VAL A 88 -4.60 12.05 26.07
CA VAL A 88 -5.25 10.84 25.53
C VAL A 88 -4.30 10.06 24.60
N ARG A 89 -3.00 10.05 24.93
CA ARG A 89 -1.99 9.22 24.25
C ARG A 89 -2.29 7.73 24.51
N GLY A 90 -2.51 6.93 23.47
CA GLY A 90 -2.73 5.48 23.61
C GLY A 90 -3.97 5.10 24.45
N GLY A 91 -4.92 6.03 24.62
CA GLY A 91 -6.17 5.78 25.32
C GLY A 91 -7.14 4.96 24.46
N VAL A 92 -8.19 4.42 25.08
CA VAL A 92 -9.22 3.59 24.43
C VAL A 92 -9.84 4.27 23.20
N ASP A 93 -10.08 5.58 23.25
CA ASP A 93 -10.62 6.35 22.12
C ASP A 93 -9.63 6.44 20.95
N TRP A 94 -8.34 6.63 21.25
CA TRP A 94 -7.28 6.68 20.24
C TRP A 94 -7.11 5.33 19.56
N MET A 95 -7.07 4.23 20.32
CA MET A 95 -6.99 2.86 19.79
C MET A 95 -8.17 2.53 18.89
N ARG A 96 -9.38 2.97 19.26
CA ARG A 96 -10.57 2.80 18.43
C ARG A 96 -10.48 3.55 17.09
N LYS A 97 -9.98 4.79 17.10
CA LYS A 97 -9.77 5.58 15.87
C LYS A 97 -8.68 5.00 14.98
N LEU A 98 -7.64 4.43 15.57
CA LEU A 98 -6.63 3.65 14.86
C LEU A 98 -7.28 2.43 14.18
N ALA A 99 -8.09 1.68 14.91
CA ALA A 99 -8.81 0.52 14.39
C ALA A 99 -9.75 0.87 13.22
N PHE A 100 -10.44 2.00 13.28
CA PHE A 100 -11.27 2.48 12.17
C PHE A 100 -10.47 2.73 10.89
N ARG A 101 -9.25 3.28 10.99
CA ARG A 101 -8.39 3.50 9.81
C ARG A 101 -7.96 2.18 9.20
N TYR A 102 -7.50 1.21 10.00
CA TYR A 102 -7.15 -0.12 9.51
C TYR A 102 -8.34 -0.87 8.90
N ARG A 103 -9.52 -0.84 9.53
CA ARG A 103 -10.73 -1.41 8.92
C ARG A 103 -11.10 -0.71 7.62
N ARG A 104 -11.00 0.61 7.56
CA ARG A 104 -11.25 1.36 6.32
C ARG A 104 -10.25 1.01 5.22
N ILE A 105 -8.97 0.84 5.55
CA ILE A 105 -7.93 0.36 4.61
C ILE A 105 -8.28 -1.04 4.09
N LYS A 106 -8.71 -1.94 4.98
CA LYS A 106 -9.15 -3.29 4.61
C LYS A 106 -10.34 -3.25 3.65
N ASP A 107 -11.32 -2.37 3.89
CA ASP A 107 -12.46 -2.16 3.00
C ASP A 107 -12.02 -1.63 1.63
N ILE A 108 -11.15 -0.62 1.60
CA ILE A 108 -10.59 -0.05 0.35
C ILE A 108 -9.87 -1.14 -0.43
N TYR A 109 -8.97 -1.89 0.21
CA TYR A 109 -8.25 -2.97 -0.46
C TYR A 109 -9.22 -4.02 -1.05
N ASN A 110 -10.19 -4.49 -0.26
CA ASN A 110 -11.11 -5.53 -0.73
C ASN A 110 -12.01 -5.05 -1.88
N ASN A 111 -12.44 -3.80 -1.86
CA ASN A 111 -13.28 -3.21 -2.91
C ASN A 111 -12.51 -2.93 -4.20
N TYR A 112 -11.22 -2.54 -4.11
CA TYR A 112 -10.46 -2.04 -5.27
C TYR A 112 -9.30 -2.94 -5.73
N ARG A 113 -8.97 -4.05 -5.04
CA ARG A 113 -7.87 -4.95 -5.44
C ARG A 113 -8.00 -5.56 -6.84
N THR A 114 -9.20 -5.63 -7.39
CA THR A 114 -9.47 -6.07 -8.77
C THR A 114 -9.81 -4.93 -9.73
N ASP A 115 -10.03 -3.72 -9.20
CA ASP A 115 -10.43 -2.53 -9.96
C ASP A 115 -9.76 -1.29 -9.38
N ILE A 116 -8.44 -1.21 -9.57
CA ILE A 116 -7.64 -0.10 -9.07
C ILE A 116 -7.92 1.20 -9.84
N GLN A 117 -8.49 1.10 -11.05
CA GLN A 117 -8.86 2.23 -11.89
C GLN A 117 -9.91 3.10 -11.21
N SER A 118 -10.93 2.48 -10.61
CA SER A 118 -11.97 3.19 -9.87
C SER A 118 -11.44 3.92 -8.62
N LEU A 119 -10.34 3.43 -8.03
CA LEU A 119 -9.71 4.10 -6.88
C LEU A 119 -8.82 5.27 -7.33
N LEU A 120 -7.94 5.04 -8.31
CA LEU A 120 -6.95 6.02 -8.77
C LEU A 120 -7.53 7.12 -9.66
N GLY A 121 -8.65 6.84 -10.32
CA GLY A 121 -9.17 7.66 -11.42
C GLY A 121 -8.46 7.39 -12.74
N GLN A 122 -9.11 7.81 -13.84
CA GLN A 122 -8.71 7.47 -15.21
C GLN A 122 -7.26 7.86 -15.53
N GLN A 123 -6.90 9.11 -15.27
CA GLN A 123 -5.60 9.65 -15.67
C GLN A 123 -4.44 8.93 -14.98
N LYS A 124 -4.47 8.82 -13.64
CA LYS A 124 -3.42 8.13 -12.87
C LYS A 124 -3.36 6.64 -13.21
N TYR A 125 -4.50 6.03 -13.53
CA TYR A 125 -4.53 4.63 -13.96
C TYR A 125 -3.84 4.42 -15.32
N GLU A 126 -4.04 5.31 -16.29
CA GLU A 126 -3.33 5.25 -17.59
C GLU A 126 -1.82 5.44 -17.42
N GLU A 127 -1.40 6.39 -16.59
CA GLU A 127 0.00 6.61 -16.23
C GLU A 127 0.62 5.37 -15.57
N LEU A 128 -0.09 4.75 -14.63
CA LEU A 128 0.32 3.49 -14.00
C LEU A 128 0.42 2.34 -15.00
N LEU A 129 -0.53 2.23 -15.93
CA LEU A 129 -0.53 1.17 -16.95
C LEU A 129 0.71 1.29 -17.85
N GLN A 130 0.98 2.50 -18.35
CA GLN A 130 2.16 2.74 -19.18
C GLN A 130 3.45 2.45 -18.40
N LEU A 131 3.55 2.94 -17.16
CA LEU A 131 4.72 2.71 -16.32
C LEU A 131 4.96 1.21 -16.05
N ARG A 132 3.89 0.44 -15.82
CA ARG A 132 4.00 -1.02 -15.63
C ARG A 132 4.54 -1.71 -16.89
N LEU A 133 4.12 -1.29 -18.08
CA LEU A 133 4.65 -1.82 -19.34
C LEU A 133 6.12 -1.46 -19.53
N ASP A 134 6.51 -0.23 -19.23
CA ASP A 134 7.90 0.24 -19.29
C ASP A 134 8.79 -0.59 -18.34
N ILE A 135 8.36 -0.77 -17.08
CA ILE A 135 9.08 -1.58 -16.08
C ILE A 135 9.16 -3.05 -16.50
N GLU A 136 8.07 -3.63 -17.03
CA GLU A 136 8.05 -5.01 -17.46
C GLU A 136 9.05 -5.28 -18.60
N THR A 137 9.10 -4.35 -19.56
CA THR A 137 10.06 -4.38 -20.67
C THR A 137 11.50 -4.21 -20.16
N PHE A 138 11.71 -3.26 -19.25
CA PHE A 138 13.02 -2.98 -18.68
C PHE A 138 13.57 -4.16 -17.88
N THR A 139 12.69 -4.84 -17.13
CA THR A 139 13.06 -5.90 -16.18
C THR A 139 13.06 -7.31 -16.78
N GLY A 140 12.85 -7.47 -18.09
CA GLY A 140 12.81 -8.78 -18.74
C GLY A 140 11.65 -9.65 -18.25
N SER A 141 10.47 -9.04 -18.05
CA SER A 141 9.24 -9.68 -17.61
C SER A 141 9.24 -10.27 -16.20
N TRP A 142 9.99 -9.67 -15.27
CA TRP A 142 10.08 -10.14 -13.89
C TRP A 142 8.71 -10.26 -13.21
N PHE A 143 7.84 -9.26 -13.36
CA PHE A 143 6.53 -9.28 -12.70
C PHE A 143 5.62 -10.36 -13.29
N THR A 144 5.63 -10.58 -14.61
CA THR A 144 4.89 -11.70 -15.22
C THR A 144 5.36 -13.04 -14.69
N LEU A 145 6.68 -13.26 -14.58
CA LEU A 145 7.22 -14.52 -14.06
C LEU A 145 6.83 -14.74 -12.59
N ALA A 146 6.98 -13.72 -11.75
CA ALA A 146 6.57 -13.78 -10.34
C ALA A 146 5.05 -14.02 -10.21
N SER A 147 4.23 -13.38 -11.04
CA SER A 147 2.77 -13.55 -11.05
C SER A 147 2.36 -14.96 -11.47
N LYS A 148 3.03 -15.56 -12.45
CA LYS A 148 2.81 -16.97 -12.83
C LYS A 148 3.08 -17.90 -11.65
N ALA A 149 4.20 -17.71 -10.95
CA ALA A 149 4.53 -18.53 -9.78
C ALA A 149 3.47 -18.40 -8.67
N LEU A 150 3.05 -17.17 -8.35
CA LEU A 150 2.00 -16.92 -7.36
C LEU A 150 0.65 -17.54 -7.76
N ASN A 151 0.29 -17.48 -9.04
CA ASN A 151 -0.93 -18.10 -9.54
C ASN A 151 -0.90 -19.63 -9.43
N ILE A 152 0.24 -20.26 -9.71
CA ILE A 152 0.42 -21.71 -9.52
C ILE A 152 0.22 -22.07 -8.05
N ILE A 153 0.84 -21.34 -7.12
CA ILE A 153 0.68 -21.56 -5.68
C ILE A 153 -0.80 -21.46 -5.29
N LYS A 154 -1.47 -20.39 -5.71
CA LYS A 154 -2.89 -20.15 -5.45
C LYS A 154 -3.78 -21.27 -5.99
N GLN A 155 -3.48 -21.82 -7.15
CA GLN A 155 -4.23 -22.94 -7.74
C GLN A 155 -3.92 -24.29 -7.07
N SER A 156 -2.69 -24.46 -6.57
CA SER A 156 -2.22 -25.67 -5.89
C SER A 156 -2.71 -25.81 -4.45
N SER A 157 -3.69 -25.01 -4.01
CA SER A 157 -4.21 -24.91 -2.64
C SER A 157 -4.98 -26.15 -2.13
N ASN A 158 -4.46 -27.35 -2.39
CA ASN A 158 -4.46 -28.46 -1.43
C ASN A 158 -3.26 -28.39 -0.47
N VAL A 159 -2.35 -27.41 -0.60
CA VAL A 159 -1.09 -27.33 0.19
C VAL A 159 -1.19 -26.41 1.43
N LEU A 160 -2.25 -25.59 1.57
CA LEU A 160 -2.44 -24.71 2.75
C LEU A 160 -3.23 -25.37 3.90
N LEU A 161 -3.53 -26.67 3.83
CA LEU A 161 -4.27 -27.40 4.88
C LEU A 161 -3.40 -28.08 5.95
N TYR A 162 -2.09 -27.85 5.94
CA TYR A 162 -1.17 -28.52 6.87
C TYR A 162 -0.15 -27.56 7.50
N TYR A 163 -0.60 -26.46 8.12
CA TYR A 163 0.12 -25.82 9.24
C TYR A 163 -0.87 -25.06 10.12
#